data_AF-A0A3R6U2D1-F1
#
_entry.id   AF-A0A3R6U2D1-F1
#
_cell.length_a   1.000
_cell.length_b   1.000
_cell.length_c   1.000
_cell.angle_alpha   90.00
_cell.angle_beta   90.00
_cell.angle_gamma   90.00
#
_symmetry.space_group_name_H-M   'P 1'
#
loop_
_entity.id
_entity.type
_entity.pdbx_description
1 polymer ?
#
loop_
_entity_poly.entity_id
_entity_poly.type
_entity_poly.pdbx_seq_one_letter_code
_entity_poly.pdbx_strand_id
1 'polypeptide(L)'
;MSDSLNKYCSEAKDFKDVKDAMNKIQKLRAQIKNPTRDGMIEALRDAKISALIEISALEMAQGATNWAPFSAASDSTLYRLLGQYEQGLRLHCIAKIGEKAFDEEMKKMQEK
;
A
#
# COMPACT_ATOMS: atom_id res chain seq x y z
N MET A 1 31.88 -15.80 4.06
CA MET A 1 31.50 -14.47 4.60
C MET A 1 30.54 -13.70 3.68
N SER A 2 30.27 -14.15 2.46
CA SER A 2 29.32 -13.52 1.52
C SER A 2 27.84 -13.65 1.94
N ASP A 3 27.47 -14.81 2.49
CA ASP A 3 26.06 -15.16 2.65
C ASP A 3 25.38 -14.39 3.79
N SER A 4 26.14 -14.07 4.85
CA SER A 4 25.66 -13.28 5.98
C SER A 4 25.47 -11.80 5.63
N LEU A 5 26.36 -11.22 4.81
CA LEU A 5 26.24 -9.84 4.35
C LEU A 5 25.09 -9.68 3.35
N ASN A 6 24.91 -10.63 2.42
CA ASN A 6 23.79 -10.62 1.50
C ASN A 6 22.44 -10.73 2.23
N LYS A 7 22.36 -11.58 3.26
CA LYS A 7 21.15 -11.73 4.09
C LYS A 7 20.80 -10.44 4.85
N TYR A 8 21.79 -9.78 5.45
CA TYR A 8 21.57 -8.52 6.16
C TYR A 8 21.15 -7.39 5.21
N CYS A 9 21.76 -7.32 4.02
CA CYS A 9 21.39 -6.36 2.98
C CYS A 9 19.97 -6.61 2.44
N SER A 10 19.52 -7.87 2.34
CA SER A 10 18.14 -8.17 1.96
C SER A 10 17.13 -7.78 3.05
N GLU A 11 17.41 -8.07 4.31
CA GLU A 11 16.52 -7.74 5.44
C GLU A 11 16.35 -6.22 5.62
N ALA A 12 17.45 -5.46 5.50
CA ALA A 12 17.42 -4.00 5.57
C ALA A 12 16.63 -3.37 4.41
N LYS A 13 16.72 -3.96 3.21
CA LYS A 13 15.96 -3.53 2.04
C LYS A 13 14.47 -3.81 2.23
N ASP A 14 14.12 -5.01 2.68
CA ASP A 14 12.74 -5.39 2.97
C ASP A 14 12.10 -4.48 4.02
N PHE A 15 12.84 -4.10 5.07
CA PHE A 15 12.32 -3.19 6.09
C PHE A 15 12.07 -1.77 5.56
N LYS A 16 12.94 -1.25 4.68
CA LYS A 16 12.73 0.04 4.02
C LYS A 16 11.50 0.02 3.12
N ASP A 17 11.33 -1.04 2.33
CA ASP A 17 10.19 -1.22 1.44
C ASP A 17 8.87 -1.31 2.23
N VAL A 18 8.89 -1.98 3.39
CA VAL A 18 7.73 -2.05 4.28
C VAL A 18 7.40 -0.68 4.88
N LYS A 19 8.38 0.08 5.37
CA LYS A 19 8.12 1.44 5.88
C LYS A 19 7.55 2.38 4.81
N ASP A 20 8.04 2.26 3.59
CA ASP A 20 7.51 3.01 2.45
C ASP A 20 6.04 2.63 2.15
N ALA A 21 5.71 1.34 2.15
CA ALA A 21 4.34 0.86 2.02
C ALA A 21 3.42 1.34 3.18
N MET A 22 3.93 1.38 4.42
CA MET A 22 3.20 1.92 5.57
C MET A 22 2.95 3.44 5.47
N ASN A 23 3.90 4.21 4.95
CA ASN A 23 3.68 5.63 4.66
C ASN A 23 2.59 5.82 3.59
N LYS A 24 2.54 4.95 2.58
CA LYS A 24 1.50 4.96 1.55
C LYS A 24 0.12 4.62 2.12
N ILE A 25 0.03 3.71 3.10
CA ILE A 25 -1.21 3.48 3.88
C ILE A 25 -1.69 4.78 4.53
N GLN A 26 -0.80 5.57 5.13
CA GLN A 26 -1.17 6.86 5.72
C GLN A 26 -1.67 7.87 4.68
N LYS A 27 -1.05 7.91 3.49
CA LYS A 27 -1.53 8.75 2.38
C LYS A 27 -2.95 8.36 1.93
N LEU A 28 -3.25 7.07 1.83
CA LEU A 28 -4.60 6.57 1.51
C LEU A 28 -5.60 7.00 2.59
N ARG A 29 -5.27 6.82 3.87
CA ARG A 29 -6.11 7.25 5.00
C ARG A 29 -6.38 8.75 5.02
N ALA A 30 -5.38 9.56 4.67
CA ALA A 30 -5.56 11.00 4.55
C ALA A 30 -6.61 11.36 3.49
N GLN A 31 -6.62 10.65 2.36
CA GLN A 31 -7.62 10.82 1.30
C GLN A 31 -8.99 10.24 1.67
N ILE A 32 -9.06 9.19 2.49
CA ILE A 32 -10.33 8.73 3.05
C ILE A 32 -10.96 9.82 3.94
N LYS A 33 -10.14 10.54 4.72
CA LYS A 33 -10.60 11.61 5.61
C LYS A 33 -10.95 12.91 4.89
N ASN A 34 -10.13 13.33 3.91
CA ASN A 34 -10.33 14.56 3.15
C ASN A 34 -10.00 14.32 1.66
N PRO A 35 -10.94 13.76 0.89
CA PRO A 35 -10.68 13.33 -0.48
C PRO A 35 -10.56 14.51 -1.43
N THR A 36 -9.51 14.49 -2.24
CA THR A 36 -9.42 15.29 -3.48
C THR A 36 -9.18 14.35 -4.66
N ARG A 37 -9.69 14.67 -5.85
CA ARG A 37 -9.53 13.80 -7.02
C ARG A 37 -8.06 13.50 -7.31
N ASP A 38 -7.24 14.53 -7.37
CA ASP A 38 -5.81 14.38 -7.65
C ASP A 38 -5.09 13.62 -6.53
N GLY A 39 -5.42 13.91 -5.27
CA GLY A 39 -4.84 13.23 -4.11
C GLY A 39 -5.20 11.74 -4.08
N MET A 40 -6.45 11.38 -4.41
CA MET A 40 -6.87 9.98 -4.55
C MET A 40 -6.09 9.28 -5.66
N ILE A 41 -5.98 9.89 -6.84
CA ILE A 41 -5.25 9.32 -7.98
C ILE A 41 -3.78 9.10 -7.62
N GLU A 42 -3.12 10.07 -6.99
CA GLU A 42 -1.73 9.97 -6.56
C GLU A 42 -1.54 8.84 -5.55
N ALA A 43 -2.35 8.80 -4.50
CA ALA A 43 -2.25 7.79 -3.45
C ALA A 43 -2.50 6.37 -3.98
N LEU A 44 -3.47 6.19 -4.89
CA LEU A 44 -3.74 4.91 -5.53
C LEU A 44 -2.59 4.45 -6.43
N ARG A 45 -1.98 5.37 -7.21
CA ARG A 45 -0.80 5.05 -8.04
C ARG A 45 0.36 4.60 -7.18
N ASP A 46 0.68 5.38 -6.14
CA ASP A 46 1.75 5.09 -5.20
C ASP A 46 1.57 3.70 -4.58
N ALA A 47 0.37 3.39 -4.10
CA ALA A 47 0.04 2.10 -3.52
C ALA A 47 0.22 0.94 -4.52
N LYS A 48 -0.24 1.11 -5.77
CA LYS A 48 -0.11 0.09 -6.82
C LYS A 48 1.35 -0.18 -7.21
N ILE A 49 2.23 0.81 -7.13
CA ILE A 49 3.67 0.62 -7.36
C ILE A 49 4.29 -0.28 -6.27
N SER A 50 3.90 -0.09 -5.00
CA SER A 50 4.48 -0.83 -3.87
C SER A 50 3.92 -2.23 -3.68
N ALA A 51 2.64 -2.46 -3.99
CA ALA A 51 1.98 -3.77 -3.80
C ALA A 51 1.18 -4.19 -5.04
N LEU A 52 1.83 -4.15 -6.21
CA LEU A 52 1.18 -4.43 -7.50
C LEU A 52 0.46 -5.79 -7.51
N ILE A 53 1.11 -6.83 -7.00
CA ILE A 53 0.60 -8.21 -7.05
C ILE A 53 -0.67 -8.33 -6.19
N GLU A 54 -0.58 -7.93 -4.92
CA GLU A 54 -1.67 -8.03 -3.95
C GLU A 54 -2.87 -7.16 -4.37
N ILE A 55 -2.60 -5.94 -4.81
CA ILE A 55 -3.65 -5.02 -5.28
C ILE A 55 -4.31 -5.55 -6.56
N SER A 56 -3.53 -6.06 -7.52
CA SER A 56 -4.09 -6.61 -8.75
C SER A 56 -4.92 -7.87 -8.48
N ALA A 57 -4.52 -8.70 -7.52
CA ALA A 57 -5.31 -9.85 -7.07
C ALA A 57 -6.66 -9.41 -6.47
N LEU A 58 -6.67 -8.33 -5.66
CA LEU A 58 -7.91 -7.76 -5.11
C LEU A 58 -8.82 -7.18 -6.20
N GLU A 59 -8.26 -6.49 -7.19
CA GLU A 59 -9.00 -5.97 -8.35
C GLU A 59 -9.63 -7.11 -9.17
N MET A 60 -8.86 -8.16 -9.46
CA MET A 60 -9.33 -9.33 -10.20
C MET A 60 -10.42 -10.10 -9.46
N ALA A 61 -10.28 -10.29 -8.14
CA ALA A 61 -11.28 -10.94 -7.31
C ALA A 61 -12.63 -10.19 -7.31
N GLN A 62 -12.63 -8.90 -7.64
CA GLN A 62 -13.82 -8.06 -7.71
C GLN A 62 -14.35 -7.86 -9.14
N GLY A 63 -13.85 -8.64 -10.10
CA GLY A 63 -14.32 -8.60 -11.48
C GLY A 63 -13.88 -7.36 -12.25
N ALA A 64 -12.77 -6.71 -11.84
CA ALA A 64 -12.16 -5.67 -12.66
C ALA A 64 -11.63 -6.28 -13.96
N THR A 65 -12.40 -6.13 -15.04
CA THR A 65 -12.08 -6.63 -16.38
C THR A 65 -11.52 -5.54 -17.29
N ASN A 66 -11.65 -4.27 -16.89
CA ASN A 66 -11.20 -3.13 -17.68
C ASN A 66 -10.17 -2.29 -16.90
N TRP A 67 -8.95 -2.24 -17.41
CA TRP A 67 -7.80 -1.52 -16.84
C TRP A 67 -7.82 -0.04 -17.22
N ALA A 68 -8.94 0.63 -17.00
CA ALA A 68 -9.04 2.05 -17.30
C ALA A 68 -8.06 2.84 -16.42
N PRO A 69 -7.39 3.87 -16.97
CA PRO A 69 -6.56 4.76 -16.16
C PRO A 69 -7.39 5.40 -15.03
N PHE A 70 -6.79 5.62 -13.86
CA PHE A 70 -7.48 6.28 -12.74
C PHE A 70 -8.06 7.66 -13.11
N SER A 71 -7.44 8.37 -14.07
CA SER A 71 -7.97 9.64 -14.57
C SER A 71 -9.31 9.52 -15.27
N ALA A 72 -9.69 8.34 -15.76
CA ALA A 72 -10.98 8.05 -16.37
C ALA A 72 -12.01 7.48 -15.37
N ALA A 73 -11.61 7.15 -14.15
CA ALA A 73 -12.50 6.64 -13.12
C ALA A 73 -13.34 7.78 -12.50
N SER A 74 -14.57 7.47 -12.09
CA SER A 74 -15.40 8.39 -11.29
C SER A 74 -14.79 8.61 -9.90
N ASP A 75 -15.08 9.76 -9.27
CA ASP A 75 -14.63 10.02 -7.90
C ASP A 75 -15.13 8.97 -6.91
N SER A 76 -16.37 8.46 -7.10
CA SER A 76 -16.90 7.35 -6.30
C SER A 76 -16.09 6.06 -6.45
N THR A 77 -15.60 5.78 -7.66
CA THR A 77 -14.73 4.62 -7.91
C THR A 77 -13.37 4.82 -7.27
N LEU A 78 -12.78 6.00 -7.42
CA LEU A 78 -11.50 6.35 -6.78
C LEU A 78 -11.61 6.21 -5.25
N TYR A 79 -12.66 6.75 -4.65
CA TYR A 79 -12.89 6.68 -3.22
C TYR A 79 -13.03 5.24 -2.72
N ARG A 80 -13.80 4.39 -3.45
CA ARG A 80 -13.95 2.97 -3.13
C ARG A 80 -12.60 2.24 -3.17
N LEU A 81 -11.74 2.57 -4.13
CA LEU A 81 -10.42 1.93 -4.28
C LEU A 81 -9.48 2.25 -3.11
N LEU A 82 -9.63 3.41 -2.44
CA LEU A 82 -8.75 3.81 -1.33
C LEU A 82 -8.70 2.74 -0.22
N GLY A 83 -9.86 2.30 0.26
CA GLY A 83 -9.94 1.27 1.32
C GLY A 83 -9.44 -0.09 0.85
N GLN A 84 -9.60 -0.41 -0.43
CA GLN A 84 -9.15 -1.68 -1.01
C GLN A 84 -7.63 -1.73 -1.12
N TYR A 85 -7.03 -0.64 -1.58
CA TYR A 85 -5.59 -0.53 -1.70
C TYR A 85 -4.93 -0.41 -0.33
N GLU A 86 -5.60 0.20 0.65
CA GLU A 86 -5.17 0.19 2.05
C GLU A 86 -5.07 -1.25 2.57
N GLN A 87 -6.11 -2.06 2.32
CA GLN A 87 -6.11 -3.47 2.70
C GLN A 87 -5.01 -4.25 1.99
N GLY A 88 -4.80 -4.03 0.69
CA GLY A 88 -3.74 -4.66 -0.08
C GLY A 88 -2.34 -4.36 0.47
N LEU A 89 -2.06 -3.08 0.76
CA LEU A 89 -0.79 -2.68 1.38
C LEU A 89 -0.63 -3.25 2.80
N ARG A 90 -1.70 -3.29 3.61
CA ARG A 90 -1.66 -3.92 4.94
C ARG A 90 -1.26 -5.39 4.82
N LEU A 91 -1.89 -6.14 3.93
CA LEU A 91 -1.56 -7.55 3.70
C LEU A 91 -0.12 -7.73 3.23
N HIS A 92 0.35 -6.89 2.31
CA HIS A 92 1.74 -6.89 1.83
C HIS A 92 2.75 -6.69 2.98
N CYS A 93 2.52 -5.68 3.83
CA CYS A 93 3.38 -5.43 4.97
C CYS A 93 3.34 -6.58 5.98
N ILE A 94 2.15 -7.09 6.32
CA ILE A 94 1.99 -8.22 7.26
C ILE A 94 2.69 -9.47 6.77
N ALA A 95 2.62 -9.78 5.47
CA ALA A 95 3.33 -10.91 4.89
C ALA A 95 4.87 -10.82 5.06
N LYS A 96 5.42 -9.60 5.08
CA LYS A 96 6.87 -9.36 5.21
C LYS A 96 7.36 -9.32 6.65
N ILE A 97 6.66 -8.62 7.56
CA ILE A 97 7.14 -8.38 8.93
C ILE A 97 6.28 -9.02 10.01
N GLY A 98 5.15 -9.63 9.65
CA GLY A 98 4.16 -10.16 10.58
C GLY A 98 3.22 -9.10 11.16
N GLU A 99 2.04 -9.54 11.59
CA GLU A 99 0.96 -8.64 12.04
C GLU A 99 1.35 -7.83 13.28
N LYS A 100 1.97 -8.47 14.28
CA LYS A 100 2.40 -7.78 15.52
C LYS A 100 3.38 -6.63 15.24
N ALA A 101 4.40 -6.88 14.43
CA ALA A 101 5.39 -5.86 14.10
C ALA A 101 4.79 -4.73 13.24
N PHE A 102 3.87 -5.08 12.33
CA PHE A 102 3.14 -4.09 11.55
C PHE A 102 2.32 -3.15 12.44
N ASP A 103 1.53 -3.70 13.36
CA ASP A 103 0.67 -2.90 14.24
C ASP A 103 1.50 -1.98 15.16
N GLU A 104 2.62 -2.47 15.69
CA GLU A 104 3.56 -1.66 16.48
C GLU A 104 4.17 -0.50 15.69
N GLU A 105 4.68 -0.77 14.48
CA GLU A 105 5.27 0.28 13.64
C GLU A 105 4.21 1.28 13.14
N MET A 106 2.99 0.83 12.82
CA MET A 106 1.89 1.72 12.44
C MET A 106 1.51 2.66 13.57
N LYS A 107 1.46 2.16 14.81
CA LYS A 107 1.16 2.96 16.00
C LYS A 107 2.24 4.04 16.21
N LYS A 108 3.52 3.68 16.11
CA LYS A 108 4.64 4.64 16.21
C LYS A 108 4.59 5.74 15.14
N MET A 109 4.05 5.45 13.95
CA MET A 109 3.86 6.44 12.88
C MET A 109 2.68 7.38 13.13
N GLN A 110 1.67 6.97 13.90
CA GLN A 110 0.52 7.81 14.27
C GLN A 110 0.78 8.71 15.47
N GLU A 111 1.75 8.37 16.31
CA GLU A 111 2.17 9.14 17.49
C GLU A 111 3.17 10.26 17.17
N LYS A 112 3.57 10.42 15.90
CA LYS A 112 4.43 11.49 15.40
C LYS A 112 3.62 12.55 14.66
#